data_AF-A0A126R9J6-F1
#
_entry.id   AF-A0A126R9J6-F1
#
_cell.length_a   1.000
_cell.length_b   1.000
_cell.length_c   1.000
_cell.angle_alpha   90.00
_cell.angle_beta   90.00
_cell.angle_gamma   90.00
#
_symmetry.space_group_name_H-M   'P 1'
#
loop_
_entity.id
_entity.type
_entity.pdbx_description
1 polymer ?
#
loop_
_entity_poly.entity_id
_entity_poly.type
_entity_poly.pdbx_seq_one_letter_code
_entity_poly.pdbx_strand_id
1 'polypeptide(L)'
;MLWRAGSADPADIVTGGRLGGSQAGLRLDYDLTPVGTGRAAAYGRVSSAFNRPASPEGALGIAWQPSRAIPVSIAAERRIAFGEGARNANALLIVGGLGPTPVIGSLEAESYAQAGVVGFRRGDLFADGKFSLLSPLARSPIRMGLSVSGGAQPKVERLDVGPEIQLRLPFPQVASRVSIEWRERIAGQASPSSGLAVTLGADF
;
A
#
# COMPACT_ATOMS: atom_id res chain seq x y z
N MET A 1 -0.98 4.00 -8.27
CA MET A 1 -0.65 2.91 -9.22
C MET A 1 0.69 2.32 -8.83
N LEU A 2 0.82 0.99 -8.88
CA LEU A 2 2.05 0.24 -8.70
C LEU A 2 2.26 -0.60 -9.96
N TRP A 3 3.45 -0.55 -10.53
CA TRP A 3 3.86 -1.38 -11.64
C TRP A 3 5.09 -2.19 -11.24
N ARG A 4 5.13 -3.46 -11.64
CA ARG A 4 6.25 -4.35 -11.36
C ARG A 4 6.61 -5.19 -12.58
N ALA A 5 7.88 -5.21 -12.93
CA ALA A 5 8.38 -6.06 -14.00
C ALA A 5 8.17 -7.55 -13.65
N GLY A 6 7.76 -8.37 -14.62
CA GLY A 6 7.53 -9.81 -14.42
C GLY A 6 6.18 -10.20 -13.81
N SER A 7 5.29 -9.25 -13.48
CA SER A 7 3.96 -9.58 -12.90
C SER A 7 2.95 -10.17 -13.89
N ALA A 8 3.34 -10.42 -15.15
CA ALA A 8 2.47 -10.85 -16.25
C ALA A 8 2.56 -12.34 -16.58
N ASP A 9 3.44 -13.11 -15.93
CA ASP A 9 3.71 -14.49 -16.33
C ASP A 9 2.75 -15.52 -15.68
N PRO A 10 2.03 -16.38 -16.45
CA PRO A 10 1.17 -17.43 -15.92
C PRO A 10 1.90 -18.52 -15.12
N ALA A 11 3.22 -18.68 -15.32
CA ALA A 11 4.01 -19.76 -14.74
C ALA A 11 4.17 -19.68 -13.20
N ASP A 12 3.97 -18.50 -12.61
CA ASP A 12 4.11 -18.24 -11.17
C ASP A 12 2.87 -18.65 -10.33
N ILE A 13 1.90 -19.35 -10.92
CA ILE A 13 0.62 -19.70 -10.27
C ILE A 13 0.72 -21.00 -9.44
N VAL A 14 1.75 -21.83 -9.66
CA VAL A 14 1.72 -23.23 -9.21
C VAL A 14 2.25 -23.45 -7.79
N THR A 15 3.02 -22.54 -7.18
CA THR A 15 3.64 -22.83 -5.86
C THR A 15 3.66 -21.70 -4.82
N GLY A 16 3.50 -20.42 -5.20
CA GLY A 16 3.49 -19.31 -4.25
C GLY A 16 2.41 -18.30 -4.61
N GLY A 17 1.46 -18.01 -3.72
CA GLY A 17 0.47 -16.97 -4.00
C GLY A 17 1.12 -15.60 -4.25
N ARG A 18 0.35 -14.63 -4.74
CA ARG A 18 0.91 -13.37 -5.26
C ARG A 18 0.75 -12.22 -4.25
N LEU A 19 1.86 -11.52 -3.98
CA LEU A 19 1.91 -10.26 -3.24
C LEU A 19 2.86 -9.29 -3.95
N GLY A 20 2.36 -8.08 -4.22
CA GLY A 20 3.13 -7.02 -4.88
C GLY A 20 3.19 -7.12 -6.40
N GLY A 21 2.10 -7.57 -7.05
CA GLY A 21 1.93 -7.48 -8.51
C GLY A 21 1.54 -6.08 -8.97
N SER A 22 1.47 -5.88 -10.29
CA SER A 22 1.02 -4.60 -10.87
C SER A 22 -0.45 -4.34 -10.57
N GLN A 23 -0.78 -3.12 -10.11
CA GLN A 23 -2.12 -2.72 -9.71
C GLN A 23 -2.35 -1.21 -9.83
N ALA A 24 -3.60 -0.82 -9.95
CA ALA A 24 -4.03 0.58 -9.84
C ALA A 24 -5.22 0.68 -8.90
N GLY A 25 -5.40 1.85 -8.29
CA GLY A 25 -6.54 2.10 -7.42
C GLY A 25 -6.71 3.57 -7.10
N LEU A 26 -7.90 3.88 -6.60
CA LEU A 26 -8.34 5.20 -6.17
C LEU A 26 -9.12 5.02 -4.86
N ARG A 27 -8.94 5.96 -3.93
CA ARG A 27 -9.68 6.02 -2.67
C ARG A 27 -10.18 7.44 -2.46
N LEU A 28 -11.39 7.57 -1.94
CA LEU A 28 -12.05 8.82 -1.59
C LEU A 28 -12.52 8.71 -0.13
N ASP A 29 -12.14 9.67 0.71
CA ASP A 29 -12.52 9.76 2.11
C ASP A 29 -13.31 11.05 2.37
N TYR A 30 -14.44 10.94 3.04
CA TYR A 30 -15.27 12.04 3.49
C TYR A 30 -15.24 12.13 5.02
N ASP A 31 -14.63 13.19 5.56
CA ASP A 31 -14.52 13.43 7.01
C ASP A 31 -15.89 13.79 7.60
N LEU A 32 -16.41 12.90 8.44
CA LEU A 32 -17.70 13.04 9.12
C LEU A 32 -17.59 13.87 10.40
N THR A 33 -16.38 14.05 10.94
CA THR A 33 -16.15 14.76 12.21
C THR A 33 -15.04 15.82 12.06
N PRO A 34 -15.18 16.80 11.16
CA PRO A 34 -14.11 17.76 10.83
C PRO A 34 -13.69 18.64 12.01
N VAL A 35 -14.59 18.90 12.97
CA VAL A 35 -14.34 19.74 14.16
C VAL A 35 -13.93 18.91 15.39
N GLY A 36 -13.92 17.58 15.29
CA GLY A 36 -13.62 16.67 16.40
C GLY A 36 -12.12 16.47 16.67
N THR A 37 -11.80 16.05 17.89
CA THR A 37 -10.43 15.66 18.31
C THR A 37 -9.97 14.35 17.64
N GLY A 38 -10.90 13.46 17.33
CA GLY A 38 -10.72 12.31 16.44
C GLY A 38 -11.28 12.57 15.05
N ARG A 39 -11.03 11.62 14.14
CA ARG A 39 -11.54 11.65 12.76
C ARG A 39 -12.32 10.39 12.46
N ALA A 40 -13.62 10.50 12.21
CA ALA A 40 -14.40 9.46 11.57
C ALA A 40 -14.58 9.82 10.09
N ALA A 41 -14.39 8.87 9.18
CA ALA A 41 -14.53 9.10 7.75
C ALA A 41 -15.34 7.98 7.10
N ALA A 42 -16.25 8.34 6.20
CA ALA A 42 -16.80 7.39 5.24
C ALA A 42 -15.89 7.35 4.02
N TYR A 43 -15.59 6.18 3.47
CA TYR A 43 -14.73 6.07 2.31
C TYR A 43 -15.22 5.07 1.29
N GLY A 44 -14.84 5.32 0.04
CA GLY A 44 -14.96 4.41 -1.07
C GLY A 44 -13.60 4.17 -1.71
N ARG A 45 -13.31 2.94 -2.11
CA ARG A 45 -12.12 2.63 -2.92
C ARG A 45 -12.47 1.73 -4.09
N VAL A 46 -11.72 1.88 -5.16
CA VAL A 46 -11.70 0.95 -6.28
C VAL A 46 -10.27 0.60 -6.58
N SER A 47 -10.02 -0.67 -6.89
CA SER A 47 -8.70 -1.17 -7.23
C SER A 47 -8.80 -2.28 -8.24
N SER A 48 -7.78 -2.42 -9.07
CA SER A 48 -7.65 -3.54 -9.99
C SER A 48 -6.20 -4.00 -10.00
N ALA A 49 -6.00 -5.28 -9.76
CA ALA A 49 -4.74 -5.94 -10.08
C ALA A 49 -4.75 -6.31 -11.57
N PHE A 50 -3.66 -6.00 -12.26
CA PHE A 50 -3.49 -6.28 -13.70
C PHE A 50 -3.01 -7.72 -13.97
N ASN A 51 -3.34 -8.64 -13.06
CA ASN A 51 -3.15 -10.07 -13.25
C ASN A 51 -4.15 -10.63 -14.27
N ARG A 52 -3.95 -11.90 -14.68
CA ARG A 52 -4.95 -12.67 -15.41
C ARG A 52 -5.44 -13.84 -14.55
N PRO A 53 -6.76 -13.98 -14.29
CA PRO A 53 -7.80 -12.99 -14.59
C PRO A 53 -7.58 -11.69 -13.80
N ALA A 54 -8.00 -10.56 -14.38
CA ALA A 54 -7.95 -9.29 -13.66
C ALA A 54 -8.85 -9.37 -12.42
N SER A 55 -8.42 -8.72 -11.34
CA SER A 55 -9.14 -8.79 -10.06
C SER A 55 -9.65 -7.40 -9.67
N PRO A 56 -10.65 -6.85 -10.39
CA PRO A 56 -11.24 -5.56 -10.03
C PRO A 56 -12.13 -5.70 -8.80
N GLU A 57 -11.88 -4.85 -7.81
CA GLU A 57 -12.59 -4.81 -6.54
C GLU A 57 -12.96 -3.36 -6.19
N GLY A 58 -14.18 -3.16 -5.70
CA GLY A 58 -14.60 -1.96 -5.00
C GLY A 58 -14.75 -2.22 -3.50
N ALA A 59 -14.65 -1.18 -2.68
CA ALA A 59 -15.07 -1.28 -1.29
C ALA A 59 -15.69 0.03 -0.79
N LEU A 60 -16.63 -0.12 0.14
CA LEU A 60 -17.23 0.98 0.89
C LEU A 60 -17.02 0.72 2.37
N GLY A 61 -16.61 1.73 3.13
CA GLY A 61 -16.29 1.54 4.53
C GLY A 61 -16.36 2.80 5.38
N ILE A 62 -16.22 2.59 6.69
CA ILE A 62 -16.03 3.63 7.68
C ILE A 62 -14.64 3.44 8.31
N ALA A 63 -13.92 4.53 8.50
CA ALA A 63 -12.66 4.57 9.23
C ALA A 63 -12.80 5.48 10.46
N TRP A 64 -12.14 5.10 11.55
CA TRP A 64 -12.09 5.87 12.77
C TRP A 64 -10.64 5.99 13.26
N GLN A 65 -10.19 7.22 13.38
CA GLN A 65 -8.93 7.62 13.97
C GLN A 65 -9.22 8.24 15.34
N PRO A 66 -8.86 7.58 16.46
CA PRO A 66 -9.23 8.05 17.80
C PRO A 66 -8.75 9.46 18.13
N SER A 67 -7.56 9.82 17.64
CA SER A 67 -6.95 11.14 17.82
C SER A 67 -6.24 11.55 16.54
N ARG A 68 -6.46 12.79 16.07
CA ARG A 68 -5.74 13.33 14.90
C ARG A 68 -4.22 13.39 15.10
N ALA A 69 -3.74 13.37 16.34
CA ALA A 69 -2.31 13.31 16.68
C ALA A 69 -1.70 11.90 16.55
N ILE A 70 -2.53 10.85 16.56
CA ILE A 70 -2.09 9.46 16.44
C ILE A 70 -2.43 9.01 15.02
N PRO A 71 -1.47 8.76 14.13
CA PRO A 71 -1.73 8.44 12.73
C PRO A 71 -2.09 6.96 12.56
N VAL A 72 -3.08 6.49 13.34
CA VAL A 72 -3.59 5.12 13.33
C VAL A 72 -5.12 5.19 13.22
N SER A 73 -5.65 4.48 12.24
CA SER A 73 -7.09 4.37 11.97
C SER A 73 -7.53 2.91 12.00
N ILE A 74 -8.71 2.67 12.56
CA ILE A 74 -9.40 1.39 12.51
C ILE A 74 -10.51 1.53 11.48
N ALA A 75 -10.64 0.57 10.57
CA ALA A 75 -11.64 0.64 9.51
C ALA A 75 -12.43 -0.66 9.38
N ALA A 76 -13.69 -0.52 9.01
CA ALA A 76 -14.56 -1.61 8.59
C ALA A 76 -15.02 -1.34 7.17
N GLU A 77 -14.88 -2.32 6.27
CA GLU A 77 -15.31 -2.18 4.87
C GLU A 77 -16.07 -3.39 4.36
N ARG A 78 -16.96 -3.12 3.41
CA ARG A 78 -17.58 -4.10 2.53
C ARG A 78 -16.85 -4.08 1.20
N ARG A 79 -16.18 -5.19 0.88
CA ARG A 79 -15.56 -5.46 -0.43
C ARG A 79 -16.58 -6.05 -1.39
N ILE A 80 -16.54 -5.55 -2.62
CA ILE A 80 -17.46 -5.84 -3.71
C ILE A 80 -16.63 -6.30 -4.90
N ALA A 81 -16.85 -7.53 -5.34
CA ALA A 81 -16.17 -8.08 -6.51
C ALA A 81 -16.81 -7.56 -7.80
N PHE A 82 -15.99 -7.08 -8.74
CA PHE A 82 -16.45 -6.65 -10.06
C PHE A 82 -16.05 -7.64 -11.18
N GLY A 83 -15.61 -8.85 -10.83
CA GLY A 83 -15.23 -9.90 -11.78
C GLY A 83 -14.75 -11.18 -11.10
N GLU A 84 -14.40 -12.18 -11.91
CA GLU A 84 -14.08 -13.55 -11.45
C GLU A 84 -12.84 -13.64 -10.54
N GLY A 85 -11.93 -12.65 -10.59
CA GLY A 85 -10.72 -12.61 -9.76
C GLY A 85 -10.90 -11.99 -8.37
N ALA A 86 -12.06 -11.38 -8.08
CA ALA A 86 -12.33 -10.71 -6.81
C ALA A 86 -13.38 -11.46 -5.97
N ARG A 87 -13.43 -11.18 -4.67
CA ARG A 87 -14.36 -11.85 -3.75
C ARG A 87 -15.12 -10.82 -2.90
N ASN A 88 -16.43 -11.01 -2.82
CA ASN A 88 -17.25 -10.27 -1.86
C ASN A 88 -16.88 -10.66 -0.42
N ALA A 89 -16.53 -9.69 0.40
CA ALA A 89 -16.11 -9.92 1.78
C ALA A 89 -16.40 -8.70 2.65
N ASN A 90 -16.51 -8.92 3.96
CA ASN A 90 -16.38 -7.84 4.94
C ASN A 90 -14.95 -7.87 5.48
N ALA A 91 -14.36 -6.72 5.76
CA ALA A 91 -13.03 -6.66 6.34
C ALA A 91 -12.99 -5.69 7.52
N LEU A 92 -12.12 -6.01 8.47
CA LEU A 92 -11.69 -5.11 9.54
C LEU A 92 -10.20 -4.88 9.38
N LEU A 93 -9.79 -3.62 9.48
CA LEU A 93 -8.42 -3.19 9.24
C LEU A 93 -7.98 -2.26 10.37
N ILE A 94 -6.70 -2.33 10.69
CA ILE A 94 -5.97 -1.26 11.36
C ILE A 94 -4.90 -0.78 10.39
N VAL A 95 -4.83 0.53 10.17
CA VAL A 95 -3.91 1.16 9.23
C VAL A 95 -3.22 2.29 9.96
N GLY A 96 -1.91 2.38 9.83
CA GLY A 96 -1.15 3.51 10.32
C GLY A 96 0.00 3.85 9.41
N GLY A 97 0.54 5.05 9.57
CA GLY A 97 1.68 5.47 8.77
C GLY A 97 2.26 6.78 9.24
N LEU A 98 3.48 7.02 8.81
CA LEU A 98 4.23 8.23 9.04
C LEU A 98 4.61 8.77 7.66
N GLY A 99 4.17 9.99 7.36
CA GLY A 99 4.69 10.72 6.22
C GLY A 99 6.18 11.04 6.40
N PRO A 100 6.81 11.68 5.40
CA PRO A 100 8.22 12.03 5.48
C PRO A 100 8.54 12.83 6.75
N THR A 101 9.24 12.20 7.69
CA THR A 101 9.53 12.72 9.02
C THR A 101 11.05 12.80 9.20
N PRO A 102 11.62 13.96 9.55
CA PRO A 102 13.06 14.09 9.81
C PRO A 102 13.50 13.14 10.94
N VAL A 103 14.62 12.44 10.75
CA VAL A 103 15.19 11.53 11.76
C VAL A 103 16.55 12.03 12.24
N ILE A 104 17.52 12.12 11.32
CA ILE A 104 18.88 12.59 11.63
C ILE A 104 19.49 13.29 10.42
N GLY A 105 20.06 14.48 10.63
CA GLY A 105 20.62 15.29 9.54
C GLY A 105 19.58 15.56 8.45
N SER A 106 19.89 15.15 7.21
CA SER A 106 18.98 15.24 6.07
C SER A 106 18.13 13.99 5.84
N LEU A 107 18.23 12.96 6.70
CA LEU A 107 17.46 11.73 6.55
C LEU A 107 16.02 11.92 6.99
N GLU A 108 15.10 11.54 6.11
CA GLU A 108 13.66 11.45 6.36
C GLU A 108 13.25 9.98 6.36
N ALA A 109 12.44 9.59 7.35
CA ALA A 109 11.77 8.30 7.37
C ALA A 109 10.33 8.45 6.88
N GLU A 110 9.87 7.46 6.15
CA GLU A 110 8.48 7.31 5.76
C GLU A 110 8.06 5.86 6.01
N SER A 111 6.85 5.65 6.50
CA SER A 111 6.35 4.28 6.66
C SER A 111 4.85 4.20 6.58
N TYR A 112 4.36 3.01 6.24
CA TYR A 112 2.99 2.63 6.50
C TYR A 112 2.95 1.16 6.92
N ALA A 113 1.94 0.83 7.70
CA ALA A 113 1.62 -0.54 8.04
C ALA A 113 0.11 -0.70 8.10
N GLN A 114 -0.37 -1.86 7.66
CA GLN A 114 -1.75 -2.26 7.76
C GLN A 114 -1.83 -3.72 8.16
N ALA A 115 -2.84 -4.06 8.95
CA ALA A 115 -3.18 -5.43 9.26
C ALA A 115 -4.69 -5.56 9.38
N GLY A 116 -5.20 -6.77 9.23
CA GLY A 116 -6.63 -6.97 9.33
C GLY A 116 -7.06 -8.39 9.06
N VAL A 117 -8.37 -8.52 8.93
CA VAL A 117 -9.05 -9.78 8.61
C VAL A 117 -10.03 -9.55 7.48
N VAL A 118 -10.05 -10.44 6.50
CA VAL A 118 -10.98 -10.43 5.38
C VAL A 118 -11.90 -11.65 5.45
N GLY A 119 -13.20 -11.41 5.39
CA GLY A 119 -14.27 -12.40 5.36
C GLY A 119 -14.51 -13.08 6.70
N PHE A 120 -15.63 -12.77 7.37
CA PHE A 120 -15.97 -13.32 8.69
C PHE A 120 -16.24 -14.84 8.75
N ARG A 121 -16.33 -15.53 7.62
CA ARG A 121 -16.46 -17.00 7.59
C ARG A 121 -15.12 -17.73 7.66
N ARG A 122 -14.14 -17.29 6.88
CA ARG A 122 -12.84 -17.95 6.76
C ARG A 122 -11.75 -17.26 7.58
N GLY A 123 -11.94 -15.95 7.87
CA GLY A 123 -11.05 -15.16 8.70
C GLY A 123 -9.66 -15.02 8.09
N ASP A 124 -9.58 -14.61 6.83
CA ASP A 124 -8.30 -14.51 6.12
C ASP A 124 -7.51 -13.31 6.69
N LEU A 125 -6.57 -13.59 7.62
CA LEU A 125 -5.71 -12.58 8.25
C LEU A 125 -4.68 -12.05 7.26
N PHE A 126 -4.40 -10.76 7.31
CA PHE A 126 -3.34 -10.17 6.51
C PHE A 126 -2.56 -9.09 7.27
N ALA A 127 -1.33 -8.87 6.83
CA ALA A 127 -0.49 -7.75 7.19
C ALA A 127 0.28 -7.27 5.95
N ASP A 128 0.55 -5.97 5.86
CA ASP A 128 1.33 -5.36 4.79
C ASP A 128 1.95 -4.07 5.31
N GLY A 129 3.14 -3.73 4.82
CA GLY A 129 3.81 -2.51 5.26
C GLY A 129 5.05 -2.21 4.47
N LYS A 130 5.49 -0.96 4.61
CA LYS A 130 6.74 -0.46 4.05
C LYS A 130 7.35 0.56 4.99
N PHE A 131 8.67 0.56 5.04
CA PHE A 131 9.49 1.57 5.66
C PHE A 131 10.54 2.03 4.65
N SER A 132 10.77 3.33 4.57
CA SER A 132 11.75 3.97 3.70
C SER A 132 12.58 4.97 4.50
N LEU A 133 13.88 4.99 4.27
CA LEU A 133 14.80 5.98 4.83
C LEU A 133 15.52 6.66 3.67
N LEU A 134 15.24 7.97 3.49
CA LEU A 134 15.61 8.71 2.29
C LEU A 134 16.35 10.00 2.64
N SER A 135 17.36 10.34 1.86
CA SER A 135 18.03 11.66 1.90
C SER A 135 17.70 12.44 0.63
N PRO A 136 17.49 13.77 0.69
CA PRO A 136 17.44 14.59 -0.51
C PRO A 136 18.79 14.55 -1.25
N LEU A 137 18.72 14.53 -2.57
CA LEU A 137 19.89 14.62 -3.43
C LEU A 137 20.11 16.08 -3.82
N ALA A 138 21.09 16.73 -3.19
CA ALA A 138 21.39 18.15 -3.38
C ALA A 138 20.13 19.04 -3.24
N ARG A 139 20.04 20.13 -4.02
CA ARG A 139 18.85 21.00 -4.08
C ARG A 139 17.86 20.53 -5.15
N SER A 140 17.61 19.23 -5.23
CA SER A 140 16.70 18.64 -6.22
C SER A 140 15.44 18.06 -5.56
N PRO A 141 14.35 17.85 -6.31
CA PRO A 141 13.16 17.14 -5.82
C PRO A 141 13.37 15.63 -5.66
N ILE A 142 14.58 15.13 -5.92
CA ILE A 142 14.95 13.72 -5.86
C ILE A 142 15.41 13.38 -4.45
N ARG A 143 14.96 12.23 -3.98
CA ARG A 143 15.36 11.62 -2.72
C ARG A 143 15.83 10.21 -3.00
N MET A 144 16.86 9.77 -2.30
CA MET A 144 17.41 8.43 -2.46
C MET A 144 17.72 7.79 -1.12
N GLY A 145 17.63 6.46 -1.07
CA GLY A 145 18.00 5.71 0.12
C GLY A 145 17.59 4.26 0.02
N LEU A 146 17.09 3.71 1.11
CA LEU A 146 16.75 2.29 1.23
C LEU A 146 15.30 2.13 1.68
N SER A 147 14.68 1.03 1.27
CA SER A 147 13.36 0.62 1.73
C SER A 147 13.33 -0.84 2.12
N VAL A 148 12.41 -1.14 3.04
CA VAL A 148 11.99 -2.49 3.41
C VAL A 148 10.49 -2.55 3.25
N SER A 149 9.99 -3.54 2.53
CA SER A 149 8.54 -3.73 2.34
C SER A 149 8.17 -5.19 2.43
N GLY A 150 6.98 -5.49 2.89
CA GLY A 150 6.55 -6.86 3.03
C GLY A 150 5.07 -6.98 3.30
N GLY A 151 4.56 -8.19 3.10
CA GLY A 151 3.19 -8.53 3.39
C GLY A 151 3.02 -10.02 3.61
N ALA A 152 1.98 -10.37 4.35
CA ALA A 152 1.62 -11.73 4.69
C ALA A 152 0.10 -11.90 4.62
N GLN A 153 -0.33 -13.05 4.10
CA GLN A 153 -1.68 -13.56 4.00
C GLN A 153 -1.62 -15.08 4.19
N PRO A 154 -2.74 -15.79 4.39
CA PRO A 154 -2.70 -17.23 4.58
C PRO A 154 -2.03 -17.88 3.37
N LYS A 155 -0.95 -18.64 3.60
CA LYS A 155 -0.13 -19.35 2.60
C LYS A 155 0.75 -18.46 1.70
N VAL A 156 0.78 -17.15 1.92
CA VAL A 156 1.49 -16.21 1.05
C VAL A 156 2.15 -15.13 1.87
N GLU A 157 3.48 -15.08 1.84
CA GLU A 157 4.23 -14.04 2.54
C GLU A 157 5.46 -13.63 1.74
N ARG A 158 5.92 -12.42 2.03
CA ARG A 158 7.09 -11.84 1.40
C ARG A 158 7.68 -10.70 2.22
N LEU A 159 9.01 -10.61 2.19
CA LEU A 159 9.79 -9.48 2.66
C LEU A 159 10.84 -9.11 1.62
N ASP A 160 10.87 -7.84 1.23
CA ASP A 160 11.78 -7.24 0.28
C ASP A 160 12.60 -6.13 0.94
N VAL A 161 13.85 -5.95 0.51
CA VAL A 161 14.71 -4.81 0.84
C VAL A 161 15.38 -4.28 -0.43
N GLY A 162 15.72 -3.01 -0.47
CA GLY A 162 16.62 -2.51 -1.51
C GLY A 162 16.66 -0.99 -1.65
N PRO A 163 17.39 -0.49 -2.66
CA PRO A 163 17.47 0.94 -2.93
C PRO A 163 16.13 1.50 -3.44
N GLU A 164 15.84 2.72 -3.02
CA GLU A 164 14.69 3.50 -3.47
C GLU A 164 15.12 4.90 -3.92
N ILE A 165 14.54 5.35 -5.02
CA ILE A 165 14.59 6.73 -5.50
C ILE A 165 13.17 7.27 -5.55
N GLN A 166 12.93 8.42 -4.96
CA GLN A 166 11.65 9.12 -4.96
C GLN A 166 11.81 10.49 -5.61
N LEU A 167 10.96 10.78 -6.60
CA LEU A 167 10.82 12.09 -7.23
C LEU A 167 9.51 12.71 -6.74
N ARG A 168 9.60 13.85 -6.04
CA ARG A 168 8.43 14.66 -5.69
C ARG A 168 8.05 15.54 -6.87
N LEU A 169 6.81 15.44 -7.33
CA LEU A 169 6.34 16.21 -8.48
C LEU A 169 5.89 17.61 -8.03
N PRO A 170 6.24 18.68 -8.75
CA PRO A 170 5.97 20.06 -8.32
C PRO A 170 4.54 20.50 -8.65
N PHE A 171 3.54 19.78 -8.14
CA PHE A 171 2.13 20.19 -8.27
C PHE A 171 1.68 20.94 -7.01
N PRO A 172 1.27 22.23 -7.11
CA PRO A 172 1.00 23.07 -5.94
C PRO A 172 -0.13 22.59 -5.02
N GLN A 173 -1.09 21.84 -5.57
CA GLN A 173 -2.33 21.45 -4.88
C GLN A 173 -2.46 19.95 -4.62
N VAL A 174 -1.53 19.14 -5.15
CA VAL A 174 -1.61 17.67 -5.07
C VAL A 174 -0.25 17.13 -4.69
N ALA A 175 -0.17 16.46 -3.55
CA ALA A 175 1.05 15.80 -3.11
C ALA A 175 1.28 14.57 -3.98
N SER A 176 1.99 14.74 -5.10
CA SER A 176 2.26 13.67 -6.05
C SER A 176 3.72 13.25 -6.03
N ARG A 177 3.96 11.96 -6.24
CA ARG A 177 5.31 11.39 -6.26
C ARG A 177 5.40 10.15 -7.13
N VAL A 178 6.59 9.99 -7.70
CA VAL A 178 7.02 8.76 -8.36
C VAL A 178 8.11 8.13 -7.51
N SER A 179 7.97 6.86 -7.17
CA SER A 179 8.98 6.10 -6.45
C SER A 179 9.42 4.92 -7.30
N ILE A 180 10.71 4.70 -7.41
CA ILE A 180 11.34 3.59 -8.13
C ILE A 180 12.18 2.84 -7.11
N GLU A 181 11.95 1.55 -6.98
CA GLU A 181 12.62 0.72 -5.99
C GLU A 181 13.06 -0.61 -6.59
N TRP A 182 14.24 -1.06 -6.19
CA TRP A 182 14.62 -2.46 -6.36
C TRP A 182 14.15 -3.24 -5.14
N ARG A 183 13.31 -4.23 -5.35
CA ARG A 183 12.80 -5.10 -4.29
C ARG A 183 13.54 -6.42 -4.32
N GLU A 184 14.60 -6.55 -3.53
CA GLU A 184 15.31 -7.81 -3.34
C GLU A 184 14.58 -8.65 -2.29
N ARG A 185 14.06 -9.81 -2.69
CA ARG A 185 13.32 -10.70 -1.79
C ARG A 185 14.28 -11.42 -0.84
N ILE A 186 14.13 -11.16 0.45
CA ILE A 186 14.96 -11.76 1.51
C ILE A 186 14.21 -12.80 2.35
N ALA A 187 12.87 -12.80 2.32
CA ALA A 187 12.06 -13.83 2.94
C ALA A 187 10.71 -14.02 2.23
N GLY A 188 10.09 -15.18 2.46
CA GLY A 188 8.84 -15.58 1.82
C GLY A 188 9.01 -16.02 0.37
N GLN A 189 7.93 -16.54 -0.22
CA GLN A 189 7.93 -17.15 -1.56
C GLN A 189 6.87 -16.56 -2.48
N ALA A 190 6.26 -15.44 -2.09
CA ALA A 190 5.25 -14.81 -2.95
C ALA A 190 5.86 -14.25 -4.23
N SER A 191 5.22 -14.53 -5.35
CA SER A 191 5.55 -13.93 -6.65
C SER A 191 5.12 -12.47 -6.74
N PRO A 192 5.80 -11.63 -7.55
CA PRO A 192 6.90 -11.95 -8.50
C PRO A 192 8.26 -12.27 -7.84
N SER A 193 9.33 -12.52 -8.58
CA SER A 193 10.70 -12.59 -8.00
C SER A 193 11.24 -11.22 -7.58
N SER A 194 12.53 -11.15 -7.21
CA SER A 194 13.24 -9.88 -7.00
C SER A 194 13.20 -9.04 -8.27
N GLY A 195 13.03 -7.72 -8.15
CA GLY A 195 12.94 -6.88 -9.34
C GLY A 195 12.53 -5.44 -9.08
N LEU A 196 12.47 -4.68 -10.18
CA LEU A 196 12.09 -3.28 -10.18
C LEU A 196 10.58 -3.11 -9.96
N ALA A 197 10.23 -2.18 -9.07
CA ALA A 197 8.87 -1.70 -8.88
C ALA A 197 8.83 -0.17 -9.04
N VAL A 198 7.74 0.32 -9.63
CA VAL A 198 7.48 1.75 -9.83
C VAL A 198 6.12 2.08 -9.23
N THR A 199 6.08 3.05 -8.33
CA THR A 199 4.86 3.52 -7.67
C THR A 199 4.60 4.97 -8.03
N LEU A 200 3.40 5.25 -8.52
CA LEU A 200 2.87 6.60 -8.68
C LEU A 200 1.74 6.80 -7.65
N GLY A 201 1.91 7.78 -6.78
CA GLY A 201 0.93 8.18 -5.76
C GLY A 201 0.61 9.66 -5.87
N ALA A 202 -0.64 10.01 -5.57
CA ALA A 202 -1.12 11.38 -5.51
C ALA A 202 -2.17 11.48 -4.40
N ASP A 203 -1.95 12.40 -3.45
CA ASP A 203 -2.86 12.69 -2.34
C ASP A 203 -3.44 14.11 -2.52
N PHE A 204 -4.75 14.26 -2.34
CA PHE A 204 -5.54 15.47 -2.60
C PHE A 204 -6.51 15.80 -1.45
#